data_AF-A0A841UBT8-F1
#
_entry.id   AF-A0A841UBT8-F1
#
_cell.length_a   1.000
_cell.length_b   1.000
_cell.length_c   1.000
_cell.angle_alpha   90.00
_cell.angle_beta   90.00
_cell.angle_gamma   90.00
#
_symmetry.space_group_name_H-M   'P 1'
#
loop_
_entity.id
_entity.type
_entity.pdbx_description
1 polymer ?
#
loop_
_entity_poly.entity_id
_entity_poly.type
_entity_poly.pdbx_seq_one_letter_code
_entity_poly.pdbx_strand_id
1 'polypeptide(L)'
;MTQPTEKPSQSPEEPIVPSQGTSGRSASPLLDSEVDPSRCPLCGQPNGCAVTAGEPPGDCWCMTARIPEAVLSRIPAELRRKACVCSRCAAEDDKPMEAPSGGGK
;
A
#
# COMPACT_ATOMS: atom_id res chain seq x y z
N MET A 1 -73.51 3.94 -13.13
CA MET A 1 -73.07 2.63 -12.63
C MET A 1 -71.68 2.46 -13.21
N THR A 2 -70.55 2.50 -12.52
CA THR A 2 -70.22 2.39 -11.10
C THR A 2 -68.79 2.97 -10.96
N GLN A 3 -68.41 3.28 -9.74
CA GLN A 3 -67.27 4.11 -9.33
C GLN A 3 -65.87 3.67 -9.79
N PRO A 4 -64.90 4.60 -9.76
CA PRO A 4 -63.46 4.33 -9.81
C PRO A 4 -62.97 3.65 -8.52
N THR A 5 -61.99 2.74 -8.64
CA THR A 5 -61.19 2.29 -7.49
C THR A 5 -59.78 2.84 -7.66
N GLU A 6 -59.54 3.97 -7.00
CA GLU A 6 -58.21 4.37 -6.60
C GLU A 6 -57.64 3.36 -5.60
N LYS A 7 -56.38 2.99 -5.78
CA LYS A 7 -55.57 2.32 -4.78
C LYS A 7 -54.44 3.27 -4.38
N PRO A 8 -54.50 3.94 -3.23
CA PRO A 8 -53.36 4.63 -2.66
C PRO A 8 -52.64 3.68 -1.68
N SER A 9 -51.34 3.47 -1.88
CA SER A 9 -50.32 3.12 -0.87
C SER A 9 -49.04 2.77 -1.64
N GLN A 10 -48.24 3.75 -2.08
CA GLN A 10 -47.03 4.16 -1.36
C GLN A 10 -46.45 3.05 -0.47
N SER A 11 -45.38 2.41 -0.96
CA SER A 11 -44.13 2.29 -0.22
C SER A 11 -42.99 2.11 -1.24
N PRO A 12 -41.94 2.94 -1.19
CA PRO A 12 -40.86 2.95 -2.17
C PRO A 12 -40.03 1.66 -2.11
N GLU A 13 -39.58 1.26 -3.30
CA GLU A 13 -38.49 0.31 -3.54
C GLU A 13 -37.35 0.57 -2.55
N GLU A 14 -36.87 -0.53 -1.95
CA GLU A 14 -35.83 -0.55 -0.94
C GLU A 14 -34.59 0.26 -1.39
N PRO A 15 -33.88 0.92 -0.46
CA PRO A 15 -32.66 1.63 -0.79
C PRO A 15 -31.68 0.64 -1.43
N ILE A 16 -31.32 0.92 -2.67
CA ILE A 16 -30.19 0.30 -3.36
C ILE A 16 -28.98 0.57 -2.46
N VAL A 17 -28.63 -0.42 -1.65
CA VAL A 17 -27.44 -0.38 -0.82
C VAL A 17 -26.25 -0.11 -1.76
N PRO A 18 -25.44 0.94 -1.55
CA PRO A 18 -24.15 0.95 -2.21
C PRO A 18 -23.41 -0.28 -1.71
N SER A 19 -23.02 -1.17 -2.61
CA SER A 19 -22.03 -2.21 -2.36
C SER A 19 -20.72 -1.52 -1.98
N GLN A 20 -20.63 -1.10 -0.72
CA GLN A 20 -19.39 -0.76 -0.08
C GLN A 20 -18.68 -2.08 0.21
N GLY A 21 -18.05 -2.63 -0.83
CA GLY A 21 -16.96 -3.56 -0.68
C GLY A 21 -15.76 -2.85 -0.08
N THR A 22 -15.84 -2.49 1.21
CA THR A 22 -14.67 -2.13 1.99
C THR A 22 -14.14 -3.42 2.62
N SER A 23 -13.49 -4.24 1.78
CA SER A 23 -12.62 -5.30 2.29
C SER A 23 -11.36 -4.63 2.83
N GLY A 24 -11.46 -4.21 4.09
CA GLY A 24 -10.39 -3.60 4.88
C GLY A 24 -10.70 -3.83 6.35
N ARG A 25 -10.77 -5.11 6.72
CA ARG A 25 -11.20 -5.59 8.03
C ARG A 25 -10.22 -5.09 9.11
N SER A 26 -10.77 -4.33 10.07
CA SER A 26 -10.24 -4.07 11.43
C SER A 26 -8.80 -3.60 11.57
N ALA A 27 -8.60 -2.29 11.50
CA ALA A 27 -7.58 -1.65 12.32
C ALA A 27 -8.18 -1.32 13.69
N SER A 28 -7.90 -2.15 14.69
CA SER A 28 -7.85 -1.71 16.09
C SER A 28 -6.88 -2.56 16.90
N PRO A 29 -6.18 -1.93 17.85
CA PRO A 29 -4.76 -2.15 18.09
C PRO A 29 -4.55 -2.99 19.35
N LEU A 30 -3.28 -3.11 19.75
CA LEU A 30 -2.77 -3.63 21.02
C LEU A 30 -2.40 -5.11 20.95
N LEU A 31 -1.25 -5.47 20.37
CA LEU A 31 -0.06 -5.95 21.10
C LEU A 31 1.09 -6.39 20.18
N ASP A 32 2.21 -5.68 20.33
CA ASP A 32 3.57 -5.91 19.83
C ASP A 32 3.87 -5.64 18.34
N SER A 33 4.58 -4.54 18.08
CA SER A 33 5.58 -4.41 17.00
C SER A 33 5.24 -5.00 15.62
N GLU A 34 3.98 -4.88 15.19
CA GLU A 34 3.45 -5.58 14.02
C GLU A 34 4.03 -4.98 12.74
N VAL A 35 5.07 -5.64 12.24
CA VAL A 35 5.76 -5.28 11.02
C VAL A 35 4.76 -5.36 9.87
N ASP A 36 4.39 -4.21 9.31
CA ASP A 36 3.55 -4.16 8.13
C ASP A 36 4.39 -4.52 6.89
N PRO A 37 4.15 -5.71 6.28
CA PRO A 37 4.96 -6.16 5.15
C PRO A 37 4.70 -5.35 3.88
N SER A 38 3.57 -4.63 3.80
CA SER A 38 3.14 -3.79 2.67
C SER A 38 3.73 -2.38 2.75
N ARG A 39 4.43 -2.04 3.84
CA ARG A 39 5.04 -0.73 4.07
C ARG A 39 6.56 -0.82 4.08
N CYS A 40 7.18 0.23 3.57
CA CYS A 40 8.62 0.37 3.55
C CYS A 40 9.16 0.53 4.97
N PRO A 41 10.11 -0.30 5.43
CA PRO A 41 10.67 -0.21 6.78
C PRO A 41 11.55 1.05 6.99
N LEU A 42 11.90 1.77 5.93
CA LEU A 42 12.73 2.98 5.99
C LEU A 42 11.91 4.26 6.08
N CYS A 43 10.74 4.33 5.42
CA CYS A 43 9.94 5.55 5.32
C CYS A 43 8.46 5.38 5.72
N GLY A 44 8.02 4.14 5.99
CA GLY A 44 6.63 3.83 6.36
C GLY A 44 5.59 4.03 5.26
N GLN A 45 5.99 4.35 4.02
CA GLN A 45 5.09 4.46 2.87
C GLN A 45 4.83 3.10 2.21
N PRO A 46 3.78 2.92 1.40
CA PRO A 46 3.57 1.68 0.65
C PRO A 46 4.82 1.30 -0.15
N ASN A 47 5.23 0.03 -0.06
CA ASN A 47 6.44 -0.45 -0.73
C ASN A 47 6.20 -0.91 -2.19
N GLY A 48 4.93 -1.07 -2.59
CA GLY A 48 4.57 -1.54 -3.92
C GLY A 48 4.96 -3.01 -4.16
N CYS A 49 5.08 -3.81 -3.10
CA CYS A 49 5.39 -5.23 -3.25
C CYS A 49 4.20 -6.01 -3.81
N ALA A 50 4.38 -6.64 -4.97
CA ALA A 50 3.36 -7.47 -5.61
C ALA A 50 2.95 -8.64 -4.69
N VAL A 51 3.90 -9.27 -4.00
CA VAL A 51 3.63 -10.42 -3.12
C VAL A 51 2.66 -10.06 -1.99
N THR A 52 2.83 -8.88 -1.38
CA THR A 52 1.92 -8.42 -0.31
C THR A 52 0.58 -7.93 -0.85
N ALA A 53 0.53 -7.55 -2.13
CA ALA A 53 -0.71 -7.26 -2.84
C ALA A 53 -1.45 -8.52 -3.31
N GLY A 54 -0.86 -9.72 -3.17
CA GLY A 54 -1.42 -10.98 -3.67
C GLY A 54 -1.15 -11.22 -5.16
N GLU A 55 -0.21 -10.47 -5.74
CA GLU A 55 0.24 -10.58 -7.12
C GLU A 55 1.52 -11.44 -7.22
N PRO A 56 1.79 -12.03 -8.40
CA PRO A 56 2.99 -12.82 -8.62
C PRO A 56 4.27 -12.02 -8.38
N PRO A 57 5.31 -12.62 -7.76
CA PRO A 57 6.56 -11.92 -7.47
C PRO A 57 7.26 -11.42 -8.72
N GLY A 58 7.10 -12.09 -9.87
CA GLY A 58 7.69 -11.70 -11.16
C GLY A 58 7.23 -10.34 -11.68
N ASP A 59 6.04 -9.88 -11.29
CA ASP A 59 5.50 -8.57 -11.63
C ASP A 59 5.89 -7.48 -10.61
N CYS A 60 6.57 -7.85 -9.52
CA CYS A 60 7.05 -6.88 -8.56
C CYS A 60 8.15 -6.01 -9.18
N TRP A 61 8.04 -4.69 -9.05
CA TRP A 61 9.04 -3.75 -9.57
C TRP A 61 10.46 -4.05 -9.06
N CYS A 62 10.60 -4.65 -7.87
CA CYS A 62 11.90 -4.99 -7.30
C CYS A 62 12.62 -6.14 -8.03
N MET A 63 11.90 -6.97 -8.81
CA MET A 63 12.51 -8.01 -9.62
C MET A 63 13.26 -7.45 -10.83
N THR A 64 12.86 -6.28 -11.32
CA THR A 64 13.45 -5.62 -12.49
C THR A 64 14.34 -4.43 -12.12
N ALA A 65 14.18 -3.87 -10.92
CA ALA A 65 14.99 -2.78 -10.40
C ALA A 65 16.25 -3.25 -9.68
N ARG A 66 17.32 -2.48 -9.79
CA ARG A 66 18.54 -2.66 -8.98
C ARG A 66 18.32 -2.06 -7.60
N ILE A 67 18.41 -2.87 -6.54
CA ILE A 67 18.35 -2.38 -5.16
C ILE A 67 19.78 -2.30 -4.60
N PRO A 68 20.27 -1.12 -4.19
CA PRO A 68 21.60 -0.97 -3.63
C PRO A 68 21.73 -1.75 -2.31
N GLU A 69 22.87 -2.40 -2.09
CA GLU A 69 23.16 -3.08 -0.82
C GLU A 69 23.19 -2.11 0.36
N ALA A 70 23.59 -0.85 0.12
CA ALA A 70 23.57 0.20 1.12
C ALA A 70 22.15 0.44 1.69
N VAL A 71 21.11 0.42 0.84
CA VAL A 71 19.71 0.48 1.27
C VAL A 71 19.33 -0.71 2.14
N LEU A 72 19.69 -1.92 1.71
CA LEU A 72 19.39 -3.15 2.45
C LEU A 72 20.10 -3.19 3.81
N SER A 73 21.29 -2.59 3.88
CA SER A 73 22.06 -2.42 5.11
C SER A 73 21.38 -1.47 6.11
N ARG A 74 20.62 -0.48 5.62
CA ARG A 74 19.83 0.45 6.47
C ARG A 74 18.56 -0.18 7.04
N ILE A 75 18.09 -1.30 6.48
CA ILE A 75 16.91 -2.01 7.00
C ILE A 75 17.28 -2.66 8.35
N PRO A 76 16.51 -2.41 9.43
CA PRO A 76 16.71 -3.08 10.71
C PRO A 76 16.66 -4.60 10.56
N ALA A 77 17.54 -5.33 11.27
CA ALA A 77 17.62 -6.78 11.15
C ALA A 77 16.28 -7.49 11.45
N GLU A 78 15.47 -6.88 12.32
CA GLU A 78 14.15 -7.36 12.71
C GLU A 78 13.13 -7.27 11.58
N LEU A 79 13.32 -6.33 10.65
CA LEU A 79 12.44 -6.05 9.50
C LEU A 79 12.98 -6.64 8.20
N ARG A 80 14.27 -7.03 8.16
CA ARG A 80 14.86 -7.70 7.00
C ARG A 80 14.11 -9.00 6.70
N ARG A 81 13.82 -9.20 5.41
CA ARG A 81 13.02 -10.32 4.90
C ARG A 81 11.58 -10.40 5.43
N LYS A 82 11.09 -9.37 6.14
CA LYS A 82 9.68 -9.25 6.55
C LYS A 82 8.93 -8.18 5.76
N ALA A 83 9.60 -7.06 5.45
CA ALA A 83 9.04 -5.97 4.65
C ALA A 83 9.99 -5.58 3.52
N CYS A 84 9.44 -5.30 2.34
CA CYS A 84 10.20 -4.80 1.20
C CYS A 84 10.42 -3.29 1.33
N VAL A 85 11.56 -2.80 0.84
CA VAL A 85 11.81 -1.38 0.63
C VAL A 85 10.94 -0.86 -0.53
N CYS A 86 10.63 0.44 -0.58
CA CYS A 86 9.94 1.07 -1.72
C CYS A 86 10.93 1.53 -2.81
N SER A 87 10.43 1.71 -4.05
CA SER A 87 11.23 2.17 -5.19
C SER A 87 11.95 3.48 -4.93
N ARG A 88 11.30 4.42 -4.23
CA ARG A 88 11.89 5.69 -3.83
C ARG A 88 13.12 5.47 -2.94
N CYS A 89 12.98 4.75 -1.84
CA CYS A 89 14.10 4.48 -0.94
C CYS A 89 15.20 3.63 -1.59
N ALA A 90 14.86 2.76 -2.56
CA ALA A 90 15.85 2.06 -3.37
C ALA A 90 16.64 3.01 -4.28
N ALA A 91 16.03 4.09 -4.77
CA ALA A 91 16.67 5.07 -5.64
C ALA A 91 17.53 6.12 -4.90
N GLU A 92 17.19 6.51 -3.67
CA GLU A 92 17.94 7.55 -2.92
C GLU A 92 19.42 7.19 -2.68
N ASP A 93 19.75 5.89 -2.59
CA ASP A 93 21.10 5.36 -2.32
C ASP A 93 21.77 4.83 -3.60
N ASP A 94 21.08 4.84 -4.75
CA ASP A 94 21.69 4.55 -6.06
C ASP A 94 22.54 5.72 -6.56
N LYS A 95 22.43 6.92 -5.96
CA LYS A 95 23.36 8.01 -6.29
C LYS A 95 24.78 7.50 -6.04
N PRO A 96 25.59 7.28 -7.09
CA PRO A 96 27.01 7.12 -6.87
C PRO A 96 27.44 8.39 -6.17
N MET A 97 28.27 8.25 -5.15
CA MET A 97 28.88 9.37 -4.44
C MET A 97 29.39 10.39 -5.45
N GLU A 98 28.57 11.41 -5.71
CA GLU A 98 28.94 12.59 -6.44
C GLU A 98 29.88 13.31 -5.48
N ALA A 99 31.16 13.35 -5.86
CA ALA A 99 32.17 14.11 -5.15
C ALA A 99 31.60 15.50 -4.83
N PRO A 100 31.78 16.01 -3.60
CA PRO A 100 31.30 17.35 -3.26
C PRO A 100 31.99 18.35 -4.19
N SER A 101 31.27 18.79 -5.22
CA SER A 101 31.69 19.91 -6.05
C SER A 101 31.59 21.14 -5.18
N GLY A 102 32.74 21.53 -4.63
CA GLY A 102 32.93 22.77 -3.89
C GLY A 102 32.38 23.94 -4.70
N GLY A 103 31.66 24.82 -4.00
CA GLY A 103 31.27 26.11 -4.53
C GLY A 103 32.50 26.89 -5.00
N GLY A 104 32.37 27.52 -6.16
CA GLY A 104 33.37 28.40 -6.71
C GLY A 104 32.81 29.24 -7.85
N LYS A 105 32.09 30.32 -7.53
CA LYS A 105 32.57 31.70 -7.67
C LYS A 105 31.52 32.69 -7.16
#